data_AF-A0A060BWF3-F1
#
_entry.id   AF-A0A060BWF3-F1
#
_cell.length_a   1.000
_cell.length_b   1.000
_cell.length_c   1.000
_cell.angle_alpha   90.00
_cell.angle_beta   90.00
_cell.angle_gamma   90.00
#
_symmetry.space_group_name_H-M   'P 1'
#
loop_
_entity.id
_entity.type
_entity.pdbx_description
1 polymer ?
#
loop_
_entity_poly.entity_id
_entity_poly.type
_entity_poly.pdbx_seq_one_letter_code
_entity_poly.pdbx_strand_id
1 'polypeptide(L)' 'VKQLIDFRQVALKAQETVQLIFTINEQQLGFYDETGERISEPGDFELMVGPNSAATQKVRFTFLK' A
#
# COMPACT_ATOMS: atom_id res chain seq x y z
N VAL A 1 8.30 -11.10 -0.76
CA VAL A 1 8.45 -10.12 0.35
C VAL A 1 7.50 -8.95 0.07
N LYS A 2 7.00 -8.22 1.07
CA LYS A 2 6.02 -7.12 0.92
C LYS A 2 6.32 -5.98 1.90
N GLN A 3 5.96 -4.75 1.58
CA GLN A 3 6.17 -3.55 2.42
C GLN A 3 4.84 -2.94 2.83
N LEU A 4 4.66 -2.67 4.13
CA LEU A 4 3.50 -1.92 4.64
C LEU A 4 3.71 -0.43 4.36
N ILE A 5 2.77 0.19 3.64
CA ILE A 5 2.85 1.62 3.27
C ILE A 5 1.85 2.51 4.02
N ASP A 6 0.76 1.95 4.56
CA ASP A 6 -0.21 2.66 5.40
C ASP A 6 -1.07 1.66 6.21
N PHE A 7 -1.66 2.11 7.32
CA PHE A 7 -2.65 1.36 8.10
C PHE A 7 -3.64 2.29 8.81
N ARG A 8 -4.83 1.77 9.13
CA ARG A 8 -5.82 2.46 9.97
C ARG A 8 -6.39 1.49 10.98
N GLN A 9 -6.41 1.90 12.24
CA GLN A 9 -7.14 1.20 13.30
C GLN A 9 -8.50 1.86 13.46
N VAL A 10 -9.56 1.05 13.49
CA VAL A 10 -10.95 1.52 13.62
C VAL A 10 -11.64 0.67 14.67
N ALA A 11 -12.35 1.31 15.59
CA ALA A 11 -13.28 0.62 16.48
C ALA A 11 -14.65 0.53 15.78
N LEU A 12 -15.24 -0.66 15.73
CA LEU A 12 -16.55 -0.90 15.13
C LEU A 12 -17.51 -1.41 16.21
N LYS A 13 -18.74 -0.90 16.20
CA LYS A 13 -19.84 -1.51 16.95
C LYS A 13 -20.32 -2.77 16.22
N ALA A 14 -21.10 -3.59 16.93
CA ALA A 14 -21.75 -4.74 16.32
C ALA A 14 -22.54 -4.31 15.09
N GLN A 15 -22.28 -4.98 13.96
CA GLN A 15 -22.93 -4.74 12.66
C GLN A 15 -22.61 -3.39 11.99
N GLU A 16 -21.63 -2.63 12.51
CA GLU A 16 -21.15 -1.42 11.86
C GLU A 16 -20.24 -1.76 10.67
N THR A 17 -20.38 -1.00 9.57
CA THR A 17 -19.51 -1.07 8.41
C THR A 17 -18.92 0.31 8.15
N VAL A 18 -17.60 0.37 7.99
CA VAL A 18 -16.87 1.60 7.69
C VAL A 18 -16.15 1.46 6.37
N GLN A 19 -16.24 2.48 5.53
CA GLN A 19 -15.42 2.62 4.34
C GLN A 19 -14.09 3.30 4.73
N LEU A 20 -12.98 2.67 4.37
CA LEU A 20 -11.64 3.23 4.52
C LEU A 20 -11.10 3.65 3.16
N ILE A 21 -10.55 4.86 3.10
CA ILE A 21 -9.91 5.43 1.91
C ILE A 21 -8.43 5.59 2.22
N PHE A 22 -7.60 4.94 1.39
CA PHE A 22 -6.14 5.08 1.43
C PHE A 22 -5.72 5.80 0.15
N THR A 23 -4.96 6.89 0.31
CA THR A 23 -4.38 7.62 -0.80
C THR A 23 -2.92 7.20 -0.93
N ILE A 24 -2.54 6.73 -2.11
CA ILE A 24 -1.16 6.32 -2.41
C ILE A 24 -0.48 7.45 -3.19
N ASN A 25 0.71 7.85 -2.77
CA ASN A 25 1.56 8.80 -3.47
C ASN A 25 2.84 8.12 -3.98
N GLU A 26 3.52 8.79 -4.92
CA GLU A 26 4.75 8.29 -5.55
C GLU A 26 5.84 7.94 -4.52
N GLN A 27 5.98 8.72 -3.45
CA GLN A 27 7.00 8.48 -2.44
C GLN A 27 6.82 7.09 -1.79
N GLN A 28 5.58 6.64 -1.59
CA GLN A 28 5.29 5.30 -1.04
C GLN A 28 5.65 4.14 -1.98
N LEU A 29 5.87 4.42 -3.27
CA LEU A 29 6.34 3.45 -4.25
C LEU A 29 7.87 3.38 -4.33
N GLY A 30 8.55 4.37 -3.75
CA GLY A 30 10.00 4.49 -3.86
C GLY A 30 10.79 3.63 -2.89
N PHE A 31 12.02 3.32 -3.29
CA PHE A 31 13.02 2.57 -2.52
C PHE A 31 14.36 3.33 -2.54
N TYR A 32 15.30 2.92 -1.68
CA TYR A 32 16.65 3.47 -1.67
C TYR A 32 17.53 2.70 -2.67
N ASP A 33 18.19 3.42 -3.57
CA ASP A 33 19.18 2.85 -4.49
C ASP A 33 20.52 2.56 -3.78
N GLU A 34 21.52 2.15 -4.56
CA GLU A 34 22.87 1.85 -4.05
C GLU A 34 23.62 3.09 -3.50
N THR A 35 23.18 4.30 -3.85
CA THR A 35 23.75 5.57 -3.40
C THR A 35 23.05 6.13 -2.16
N GLY A 36 21.93 5.50 -1.74
CA GLY A 36 21.09 5.97 -0.65
C GLY A 36 20.10 7.07 -1.09
N GLU A 37 19.92 7.29 -2.38
CA GLU A 37 18.89 8.17 -2.93
C GLU A 37 17.54 7.43 -2.96
N ARG A 38 16.47 8.11 -2.54
CA ARG A 38 15.11 7.55 -2.59
C ARG A 38 14.50 7.81 -3.96
N ILE A 39 14.37 6.74 -4.75
CA ILE A 39 13.87 6.80 -6.13
C ILE A 39 12.59 5.98 -6.31
N SER A 40 11.80 6.34 -7.32
CA SER A 40 10.58 5.65 -7.78
C SER A 40 10.72 5.38 -9.27
N GLU A 41 10.50 4.13 -9.68
CA GLU A 41 10.63 3.69 -11.06
C GLU A 41 9.26 3.31 -11.66
N PRO A 42 8.97 3.69 -12.91
CA PRO A 42 7.77 3.21 -13.61
C PRO A 42 7.75 1.69 -13.67
N GLY A 43 6.57 1.09 -13.55
CA GLY A 43 6.43 -0.35 -13.61
C GLY A 43 5.16 -0.89 -12.96
N ASP A 44 5.07 -2.21 -12.87
CA ASP A 44 3.92 -2.90 -12.31
C ASP A 44 4.05 -3.07 -10.79
N PHE A 45 2.99 -2.69 -10.09
CA PHE A 45 2.88 -2.81 -8.65
C PHE A 45 1.67 -3.69 -8.28
N GLU A 46 1.81 -4.43 -7.19
CA GLU A 46 0.71 -5.18 -6.55
C GLU A 46 0.36 -4.51 -5.22
N LEU A 47 -0.78 -3.82 -5.19
CA LEU A 47 -1.33 -3.25 -3.96
C LEU A 47 -2.07 -4.33 -3.18
N MET A 48 -1.82 -4.39 -1.87
CA MET A 48 -2.43 -5.35 -0.96
C MET A 48 -3.17 -4.64 0.17
N VAL A 49 -4.40 -5.10 0.47
CA VAL A 49 -5.19 -4.61 1.62
C VAL A 49 -5.75 -5.80 2.39
N GLY A 50 -5.64 -5.79 3.71
CA GLY A 50 -6.17 -6.85 4.56
C GLY A 50 -5.91 -6.63 6.05
N PRO A 51 -6.52 -7.44 6.94
CA PRO A 51 -6.38 -7.32 8.38
C PRO A 51 -4.99 -7.70 8.91
N ASN A 52 -4.18 -8.40 8.12
CA ASN A 52 -2.80 -8.76 8.44
C ASN A 52 -2.01 -9.07 7.16
N SER A 53 -0.70 -9.30 7.29
CA SER A 53 0.20 -9.52 6.16
C SER A 53 -0.01 -10.86 5.42
N ALA A 54 -0.73 -11.82 6.00
CA ALA A 54 -1.00 -13.13 5.38
C ALA A 54 -2.32 -13.14 4.59
N ALA A 55 -3.37 -12.49 5.12
CA ALA A 55 -4.71 -12.44 4.53
C ALA A 55 -4.96 -11.09 3.86
N THR A 56 -4.67 -10.99 2.55
CA THR A 56 -4.80 -9.75 1.79
C THR A 56 -5.55 -9.95 0.48
N GLN A 57 -6.41 -9.02 0.12
CA GLN A 57 -6.87 -8.84 -1.26
C GLN A 57 -5.81 -8.07 -2.06
N LYS A 58 -5.75 -8.31 -3.37
CA LYS A 58 -4.70 -7.80 -4.24
C LYS A 58 -5.30 -7.11 -5.46
N VAL A 59 -4.71 -6.00 -5.86
CA VAL A 59 -4.99 -5.34 -7.13
C VAL A 59 -3.67 -4.95 -7.79
N ARG A 60 -3.62 -5.03 -9.12
CA ARG A 60 -2.43 -4.63 -9.89
C ARG A 60 -2.68 -3.30 -10.58
N PHE A 61 -1.64 -2.49 -10.66
CA PHE A 61 -1.64 -1.26 -11.43
C PHE A 61 -0.24 -1.01 -11.99
N THR A 62 -0.16 -0.20 -13.04
CA THR A 62 1.11 0.24 -13.63
C THR A 62 1.34 1.71 -13.27
N PHE A 63 2.48 2.01 -12.66
CA PHE A 63 2.93 3.37 -12.42
C PHE A 63 3.59 3.90 -13.69
N LEU A 64 2.96 4.89 -14.31
CA LEU A 64 3.45 5.63 -15.48
C LEU A 64 3.89 7.00 -14.95
N LYS A 65 5.18 7.22 -14.83
CA LYS A 65 5.75 8.46 -14.28
C LYS A 65 5.49 9.67 -15.19
#